data_AF-A0A1W7MFG0-F1
#
_entry.id   AF-A0A1W7MFG0-F1
#
_cell.length_a   1.000
_cell.length_b   1.000
_cell.length_c   1.000
_cell.angle_alpha   90.00
_cell.angle_beta   90.00
_cell.angle_gamma   90.00
#
_symmetry.space_group_name_H-M   'P 1'
#
loop_
_entity.id
_entity.type
_entity.pdbx_description
1 polymer ?
#
loop_
_entity_poly.entity_id
_entity_poly.type
_entity_poly.pdbx_seq_one_letter_code
_entity_poly.pdbx_strand_id
1 'polypeptide(L)'
;MTSILESLLTVLNRREQWIFNLGRLSATERLCSLLCELFERLKRTCHVIENRYVMPLTQYDLADIVGLSAVHVNRVLQMLRAERLIELHGKRLTVLNIDGLRRLAVMPNSQRATA
;
A
#
# COMPACT_ATOMS: atom_id res chain seq x y z
N MET A 1 27.30 8.25 -13.04
CA MET A 1 26.37 9.06 -13.87
C MET A 1 25.16 8.26 -14.34
N THR A 2 25.33 7.01 -14.82
CA THR A 2 24.22 6.12 -15.23
C THR A 2 23.25 5.77 -14.09
N SER A 3 23.76 5.53 -12.87
CA SER A 3 22.93 5.18 -11.70
C SER A 3 21.91 6.26 -11.28
N ILE A 4 22.23 7.55 -11.44
CA ILE A 4 21.32 8.66 -11.09
C ILE A 4 20.16 8.72 -12.08
N LEU A 5 20.45 8.51 -13.37
CA LEU A 5 19.47 8.57 -14.45
C LEU A 5 18.49 7.39 -14.35
N GLU A 6 18.98 6.19 -14.03
CA GLU A 6 18.16 5.01 -13.71
C GLU A 6 17.27 5.24 -12.47
N SER A 7 17.83 5.81 -11.40
CA SER A 7 17.06 6.13 -10.20
C SER A 7 15.95 7.15 -10.49
N LEU A 8 16.23 8.17 -11.32
CA LEU A 8 15.25 9.18 -11.68
C LEU A 8 14.14 8.59 -12.58
N LEU A 9 14.50 7.81 -13.60
CA LEU A 9 13.55 7.09 -14.45
C LEU A 9 12.64 6.18 -13.61
N THR A 10 13.19 5.50 -12.60
CA THR A 10 12.40 4.67 -11.68
C THR A 10 11.36 5.47 -10.91
N VAL A 11 11.72 6.67 -10.43
CA VAL A 11 10.80 7.54 -9.68
C VAL A 11 9.69 8.08 -10.60
N LEU A 12 10.02 8.46 -11.84
CA LEU A 12 9.06 8.98 -12.80
C LEU A 12 8.09 7.89 -13.27
N ASN A 13 8.60 6.74 -13.71
CA ASN A 13 7.77 5.60 -14.12
C ASN A 13 6.80 5.17 -13.03
N ARG A 14 7.24 5.20 -11.75
CA ARG A 14 6.35 4.89 -10.62
C ARG A 14 5.17 5.87 -10.52
N ARG A 15 5.40 7.17 -10.74
CA ARG A 15 4.34 8.19 -10.68
C ARG A 15 3.36 8.05 -11.83
N GLU A 16 3.85 7.84 -13.05
CA GLU A 16 2.98 7.61 -14.22
C GLU A 16 2.11 6.37 -14.03
N GLN A 17 2.70 5.27 -13.57
CA GLN A 17 1.96 4.05 -13.22
C GLN A 17 0.89 4.35 -12.15
N TRP A 18 1.21 5.20 -11.17
CA TRP A 18 0.27 5.58 -10.13
C TRP A 18 -0.90 6.41 -10.65
N ILE A 19 -0.64 7.38 -11.52
CA ILE A 19 -1.67 8.19 -12.18
C ILE A 19 -2.58 7.31 -13.05
N PHE A 20 -1.98 6.38 -13.81
CA PHE A 20 -2.74 5.42 -14.61
C PHE A 20 -3.63 4.53 -13.74
N ASN A 21 -3.09 4.03 -12.62
CA ASN A 21 -3.82 3.23 -11.66
C ASN A 21 -4.97 4.00 -11.00
N LEU A 22 -4.82 5.30 -10.71
CA LEU A 22 -5.89 6.13 -10.16
C LEU A 22 -7.15 6.14 -11.04
N GLY A 23 -6.99 6.08 -12.37
CA GLY A 23 -8.10 6.07 -13.32
C GLY A 23 -8.74 4.70 -13.58
N ARG A 24 -8.08 3.59 -13.19
CA ARG A 24 -8.52 2.22 -13.54
C ARG A 24 -8.79 1.31 -12.36
N LEU A 25 -8.16 1.58 -11.21
CA LEU A 25 -8.32 0.76 -10.03
C LEU A 25 -9.51 1.22 -9.20
N SER A 26 -10.29 0.25 -8.76
CA SER A 26 -11.29 0.42 -7.71
C SER A 26 -10.66 1.00 -6.44
N ALA A 27 -11.49 1.59 -5.58
CA ALA A 27 -11.05 2.10 -4.29
C ALA A 27 -10.34 1.03 -3.44
N THR A 28 -10.87 -0.20 -3.49
CA THR A 28 -10.32 -1.37 -2.80
C THR A 28 -8.93 -1.72 -3.31
N GLU A 29 -8.75 -1.83 -4.63
CA GLU A 29 -7.46 -2.18 -5.23
C GLU A 29 -6.38 -1.17 -4.87
N ARG A 30 -6.67 0.13 -4.97
CA ARG A 30 -5.72 1.19 -4.61
C ARG A 30 -5.28 1.10 -3.16
N LEU A 31 -6.21 0.95 -2.23
CA LEU A 31 -5.89 0.89 -0.82
C LEU A 31 -5.15 -0.39 -0.45
N CYS A 32 -5.54 -1.53 -1.02
CA CYS A 32 -4.84 -2.80 -0.80
C CYS A 32 -3.42 -2.76 -1.36
N SER A 33 -3.21 -2.16 -2.53
CA SER A 33 -1.88 -1.94 -3.09
C SER A 33 -1.00 -1.08 -2.18
N LEU A 34 -1.53 0.03 -1.67
CA LEU A 34 -0.79 0.90 -0.76
C LEU A 34 -0.44 0.18 0.56
N LEU A 35 -1.39 -0.56 1.14
CA LEU A 35 -1.16 -1.30 2.39
C LEU A 35 -0.12 -2.41 2.21
N CYS A 36 -0.15 -3.15 1.08
CA CYS A 36 0.88 -4.12 0.73
C CYS A 36 2.27 -3.46 0.62
N GLU A 37 2.37 -2.35 -0.13
CA GLU A 37 3.65 -1.64 -0.30
C GLU A 37 4.19 -1.13 1.04
N LEU A 38 3.31 -0.55 1.89
CA LEU A 38 3.67 -0.06 3.21
C LEU A 38 4.17 -1.20 4.11
N PHE A 39 3.47 -2.33 4.12
CA PHE A 39 3.86 -3.51 4.88
C PHE A 39 5.24 -4.03 4.45
N GLU A 40 5.48 -4.16 3.14
CA GLU A 40 6.77 -4.61 2.62
C GLU A 40 7.91 -3.64 2.95
N ARG A 41 7.67 -2.32 2.85
CA ARG A 41 8.65 -1.29 3.22
C ARG A 41 9.01 -1.37 4.71
N LEU A 42 8.01 -1.45 5.59
CA LEU A 42 8.24 -1.53 7.03
C LEU A 42 8.87 -2.86 7.46
N LYS A 43 8.57 -3.95 6.75
CA LYS A 43 9.22 -5.25 6.97
C LYS A 43 10.72 -5.18 6.64
N ARG A 44 11.11 -4.50 5.56
CA ARG A 44 12.53 -4.32 5.19
C ARG A 44 13.31 -3.48 6.21
N THR A 45 12.66 -2.55 6.89
CA THR A 45 13.30 -1.72 7.93
C THR A 45 13.18 -2.30 9.34
N CYS A 46 12.76 -3.56 9.50
CA CYS A 46 12.56 -4.23 10.81
C CYS A 46 11.54 -3.54 11.74
N HIS A 47 10.56 -2.81 11.19
CA HIS A 47 9.48 -2.16 11.95
C HIS A 47 8.20 -3.02 12.06
N VAL A 48 8.26 -4.26 11.58
CA VAL A 48 7.16 -5.23 11.65
C VAL A 48 7.52 -6.33 12.63
N ILE A 49 6.70 -6.51 13.66
CA ILE A 49 6.82 -7.59 14.65
C ILE A 49 5.54 -8.41 14.54
N GLU A 50 5.65 -9.72 14.27
CA GLU A 50 4.48 -10.63 14.14
C GLU A 50 3.41 -10.12 13.14
N ASN A 51 3.82 -9.57 12.00
CA ASN A 51 2.95 -8.93 11.00
C ASN A 51 2.18 -7.70 11.50
N ARG A 52 2.60 -7.12 12.62
CA ARG A 52 2.03 -5.91 13.21
C ARG A 52 2.98 -4.74 13.07
N TYR A 53 2.43 -3.57 12.81
CA TYR A 53 3.18 -2.33 12.81
C TYR A 53 2.33 -1.16 13.29
N VAL A 54 3.00 -0.10 13.74
CA VAL A 54 2.34 1.18 14.00
C VAL A 54 2.13 1.87 12.66
N MET A 55 0.88 2.06 12.28
CA MET A 55 0.45 2.80 11.09
C MET A 55 0.97 4.23 11.16
N PRO A 56 1.91 4.62 10.27
CA PRO A 56 2.47 5.96 10.27
C PRO A 56 1.54 6.98 9.60
N LEU A 57 0.48 6.51 8.93
CA LEU A 57 -0.46 7.33 8.17
C LEU A 57 -1.85 7.34 8.82
N THR A 58 -2.48 8.51 8.83
CA THR A 58 -3.89 8.68 9.20
C THR A 58 -4.82 8.27 8.04
N GLN A 59 -6.12 8.21 8.30
CA GLN A 59 -7.11 7.98 7.22
C GLN A 59 -7.14 9.11 6.20
N TYR A 60 -6.83 10.34 6.60
CA TYR A 60 -6.71 11.49 5.69
C TYR A 60 -5.46 11.36 4.81
N ASP A 61 -4.31 11.01 5.40
CA ASP A 61 -3.10 10.76 4.61
C ASP A 61 -3.31 9.62 3.60
N LEU A 62 -3.97 8.54 4.03
CA LEU A 62 -4.34 7.45 3.13
C LEU A 62 -5.21 7.94 1.98
N ALA A 63 -6.23 8.74 2.30
CA ALA A 63 -7.18 9.31 1.34
C ALA A 63 -6.48 10.17 0.28
N ASP A 64 -5.58 11.04 0.72
CA ASP A 64 -4.78 11.90 -0.15
C ASP A 64 -3.87 11.09 -1.08
N ILE A 65 -3.22 10.03 -0.56
CA ILE A 65 -2.32 9.19 -1.34
C ILE A 65 -3.06 8.38 -2.41
N VAL A 66 -4.23 7.82 -2.07
CA VAL A 66 -4.99 6.95 -2.98
C VAL A 66 -6.02 7.72 -3.82
N GLY A 67 -6.15 9.04 -3.64
CA GLY A 67 -7.12 9.87 -4.35
C GLY A 67 -8.57 9.47 -4.06
N LEU A 68 -8.91 9.26 -2.79
CA LEU A 68 -10.25 8.95 -2.30
C LEU A 68 -10.65 9.93 -1.21
N SER A 69 -11.91 9.94 -0.79
CA SER A 69 -12.29 10.63 0.45
C SER A 69 -11.97 9.77 1.68
N ALA A 70 -11.72 10.40 2.83
CA ALA A 70 -11.50 9.68 4.09
C ALA A 70 -12.66 8.73 4.46
N VAL A 71 -13.90 9.07 4.10
CA VAL A 71 -15.08 8.20 4.28
C VAL A 71 -14.99 6.94 3.41
N HIS A 72 -14.54 7.06 2.16
CA HIS A 72 -14.33 5.90 1.28
C HIS A 72 -13.18 5.03 1.81
N VAL A 73 -12.07 5.62 2.25
CA VAL A 73 -10.98 4.88 2.90
C VAL A 73 -11.50 4.11 4.12
N ASN A 74 -12.29 4.75 4.97
CA ASN A 74 -12.88 4.11 6.14
C ASN A 74 -13.73 2.89 5.74
N ARG A 75 -14.59 3.03 4.72
CA ARG A 75 -15.44 1.96 4.21
C ARG A 75 -14.64 0.76 3.71
N VAL A 76 -13.56 1.00 2.97
CA VAL A 76 -12.66 -0.08 2.53
C VAL A 76 -11.95 -0.71 3.73
N LEU A 77 -11.44 0.06 4.68
CA LEU A 77 -10.81 -0.48 5.89
C LEU A 77 -11.81 -1.32 6.72
N GLN A 78 -13.07 -0.93 6.81
CA GLN A 78 -14.13 -1.72 7.45
C GLN A 78 -14.36 -3.04 6.73
N MET A 79 -14.44 -3.03 5.39
CA MET A 79 -14.57 -4.23 4.57
C MET A 79 -13.38 -5.19 4.78
N LEU A 80 -12.14 -4.69 4.74
CA LEU A 80 -10.94 -5.50 4.97
C LEU A 80 -10.90 -6.13 6.37
N ARG A 81 -11.44 -5.45 7.39
CA ARG A 81 -11.62 -6.03 8.73
C ARG A 81 -12.69 -7.11 8.75
N ALA A 82 -13.83 -6.86 8.09
CA ALA A 82 -14.93 -7.83 8.00
C ALA A 82 -14.47 -9.13 7.30
N GLU A 83 -13.63 -9.01 6.29
CA GLU A 83 -13.01 -10.16 5.57
C GLU A 83 -11.82 -10.79 6.32
N ARG A 84 -11.50 -10.32 7.54
CA ARG A 84 -10.38 -10.79 8.35
C ARG A 84 -9.03 -10.73 7.62
N LEU A 85 -8.84 -9.72 6.78
CA LEU A 85 -7.56 -9.46 6.10
C LEU A 85 -6.63 -8.61 6.99
N ILE A 86 -7.22 -7.69 7.76
CA ILE A 86 -6.50 -6.81 8.68
C ILE A 86 -7.24 -6.67 10.01
N GLU A 87 -6.50 -6.30 11.05
CA GLU A 87 -7.05 -5.64 12.25
C GLU A 87 -6.45 -4.24 12.36
N LEU A 88 -7.26 -3.28 12.79
CA LEU A 88 -6.78 -1.92 13.06
C LEU A 88 -7.34 -1.44 14.39
N HIS A 89 -6.46 -1.29 15.38
CA HIS A 89 -6.79 -0.77 16.70
C HIS A 89 -5.97 0.50 16.97
N GLY A 90 -6.64 1.65 16.98
CA GLY A 90 -5.96 2.95 17.05
C GLY A 90 -4.98 3.11 15.88
N LYS A 91 -3.69 3.28 16.19
CA LYS A 91 -2.60 3.35 15.20
C LYS A 91 -1.91 2.00 14.96
N ARG A 92 -2.36 0.87 15.51
CA ARG A 92 -1.71 -0.44 15.28
C ARG A 92 -2.48 -1.23 14.23
N LEU A 93 -1.81 -1.56 13.14
CA LEU A 93 -2.33 -2.42 12.08
C LEU A 93 -1.69 -3.79 12.18
N THR A 94 -2.52 -4.83 12.23
CA THR A 94 -2.10 -6.24 12.12
C THR A 94 -2.53 -6.74 10.75
N VAL A 95 -1.59 -7.27 9.96
CA VAL A 95 -1.92 -7.98 8.72
C VAL A 95 -2.21 -9.45 9.08
N LEU A 96 -3.47 -9.83 9.04
CA LEU A 96 -3.92 -11.19 9.36
C LEU A 96 -3.69 -12.15 8.18
N ASN A 97 -3.94 -11.67 6.97
CA ASN A 97 -3.83 -12.47 5.75
C ASN A 97 -3.24 -11.64 4.61
N ILE A 98 -1.90 -11.67 4.50
CA ILE A 98 -1.19 -10.92 3.46
C ILE A 98 -1.53 -11.41 2.05
N ASP A 99 -1.75 -12.71 1.87
CA ASP A 99 -2.06 -13.26 0.55
C ASP A 99 -3.45 -12.85 0.07
N GLY A 100 -4.43 -12.79 0.98
CA GLY A 100 -5.75 -12.23 0.69
C GLY A 100 -5.68 -10.76 0.31
N LEU A 101 -4.89 -9.98 1.04
CA LEU A 101 -4.68 -8.56 0.76
C LEU A 101 -3.98 -8.34 -0.60
N ARG A 102 -3.00 -9.20 -0.94
CA ARG A 102 -2.31 -9.20 -2.24
C ARG A 102 -3.23 -9.56 -3.40
N ARG A 103 -4.18 -10.49 -3.21
CA ARG A 103 -5.15 -10.84 -4.26
C ARG A 103 -6.06 -9.67 -4.64
N LEU A 104 -6.37 -8.80 -3.70
CA LEU A 104 -7.16 -7.59 -3.95
C LEU A 104 -6.31 -6.43 -4.46
N ALA A 105 -4.99 -6.55 -4.44
CA ALA A 105 -4.08 -5.48 -4.78
C ALA A 105 -3.53 -5.63 -6.19
N VAL A 106 -3.29 -4.51 -6.85
CA VAL A 106 -2.47 -4.46 -8.08
C VAL A 106 -1.05 -4.11 -7.69
N MET A 107 -0.17 -5.11 -7.72
CA MET A 107 1.25 -4.93 -7.44
C MET A 107 1.93 -4.37 -8.70
N PRO A 108 2.66 -3.24 -8.62
CA PRO A 108 3.55 -2.88 -9.71
C PRO A 108 4.56 -4.01 -9.89
N ASN A 109 4.80 -4.43 -11.15
CA ASN A 109 5.84 -5.41 -11.47
C ASN A 109 7.12 -4.99 -10.75
N SER A 110 7.48 -5.71 -9.71
CA SER A 110 8.71 -5.50 -8.96
C SER A 110 9.85 -5.86 -9.89
N GLN A 111 10.26 -4.91 -10.73
CA GLN A 111 11.47 -5.03 -11.53
C GLN A 111 12.61 -5.30 -10.56
N ARG A 112 13.08 -6.55 -10.66
CA ARG A 112 14.35 -7.11 -10.23
C ARG A 112 14.99 -6.33 -9.10
N ALA A 113 14.85 -6.86 -7.88
CA ALA A 113 15.89 -6.68 -6.88
C ALA A 113 17.23 -6.90 -7.58
N THR A 114 17.95 -5.81 -7.74
CA THR A 114 19.29 -5.73 -8.29
C THR A 114 20.15 -6.74 -7.56
N ALA A 115 20.62 -7.74 -8.32
CA ALA A 115 21.85 -8.47 -8.01
C ALA A 115 23.05 -7.53 -8.19
#